data_AF-A0A0F8Y7P2-F1
#
_entry.id   AF-A0A0F8Y7P2-F1
#
_cell.length_a   1.000
_cell.length_b   1.000
_cell.length_c   1.000
_cell.angle_alpha   90.00
_cell.angle_beta   90.00
_cell.angle_gamma   90.00
#
_symmetry.space_group_name_H-M   'P 1'
#
loop_
_entity.id
_entity.type
_entity.pdbx_description
1 polymer ?
#
loop_
_entity_poly.entity_id
_entity_poly.type
_entity_poly.pdbx_seq_one_letter_code
_entity_poly.pdbx_strand_id
1 'polypeptide(L)'
;MRKNKNFGPDPNLNPYKAKQPTPPSSRSFIDFNTQRVCPSCGKAIKITYNFCKFCGVDLSSIEPIGNSDEISKQLAITAATDPDPGVRKEAIDTLGEFGEKKILGVLTYLLLNDPDENVRKEAADELGDLHHPYSMEVLAKALKDESPIVRKEAIEGLKKIKRKTKPEKLDKGKPKERVDHEE
;
A
#
# COMPACT_ATOMS: atom_id res chain seq x y z
N MET A 1 -50.26 -16.16 -39.92
CA MET A 1 -49.48 -14.91 -40.07
C MET A 1 -48.55 -14.75 -38.87
N ARG A 2 -47.25 -15.07 -39.03
CA ARG A 2 -46.25 -14.93 -37.95
C ARG A 2 -45.73 -13.49 -37.94
N LYS A 3 -46.00 -12.73 -36.88
CA LYS A 3 -45.47 -11.38 -36.69
C LYS A 3 -44.03 -11.49 -36.18
N ASN A 4 -43.06 -11.22 -37.04
CA ASN A 4 -41.67 -11.00 -36.63
C ASN A 4 -41.61 -9.71 -35.80
N LYS A 5 -41.30 -9.83 -34.51
CA LYS A 5 -40.88 -8.68 -33.70
C LYS A 5 -39.37 -8.53 -33.87
N ASN A 6 -38.98 -7.51 -34.63
CA ASN A 6 -37.59 -7.07 -34.73
C ASN A 6 -37.12 -6.58 -33.36
N PHE A 7 -36.28 -7.36 -32.68
CA PHE A 7 -35.46 -6.88 -31.56
C PHE A 7 -34.17 -6.31 -32.15
N GLY A 8 -34.20 -5.03 -32.52
CA GLY A 8 -32.96 -4.26 -32.68
C GLY A 8 -32.34 -3.99 -31.31
N PRO A 9 -31.00 -3.82 -31.21
CA PRO A 9 -30.37 -3.40 -29.97
C PRO A 9 -30.94 -2.04 -29.56
N ASP A 10 -31.35 -1.91 -28.30
CA ASP A 10 -31.87 -0.65 -27.73
C ASP A 10 -30.80 0.44 -27.87
N PRO A 11 -31.07 1.53 -28.61
CA PRO A 11 -30.10 2.61 -28.85
C PRO A 11 -29.72 3.37 -27.57
N ASN A 12 -30.41 3.15 -26.45
CA ASN A 12 -30.10 3.76 -25.15
C ASN A 12 -29.28 2.86 -24.22
N LEU A 13 -28.98 1.62 -24.64
CA LEU A 13 -28.15 0.71 -23.88
C LEU A 13 -26.67 1.06 -24.14
N ASN A 14 -26.06 1.81 -23.22
CA ASN A 14 -24.63 2.07 -23.25
C ASN A 14 -23.88 0.73 -23.03
N PRO A 15 -23.14 0.20 -24.02
CA PRO A 15 -22.41 -1.07 -23.88
C PRO A 15 -21.25 -0.98 -22.86
N TYR A 16 -20.89 0.24 -22.43
CA TYR A 16 -19.86 0.52 -21.41
C TYR A 16 -20.45 0.85 -20.04
N LYS A 17 -21.77 0.77 -19.84
CA LYS A 17 -22.33 0.74 -18.48
C LYS A 17 -22.00 -0.63 -17.89
N ALA A 18 -20.79 -0.75 -17.35
CA ALA A 18 -20.44 -1.86 -16.47
C ALA A 18 -21.59 -2.01 -15.47
N LYS A 19 -22.14 -3.23 -15.36
CA LYS A 19 -22.98 -3.57 -14.20
C LYS A 19 -22.18 -3.14 -13.00
N GLN A 20 -22.64 -2.13 -12.26
CA GLN A 20 -21.89 -1.69 -11.09
C GLN A 20 -21.64 -2.92 -10.25
N PRO A 21 -20.37 -3.32 -10.02
CA PRO A 21 -20.10 -4.45 -9.17
C PRO A 21 -20.73 -4.12 -7.82
N THR A 22 -21.63 -4.97 -7.36
CA THR A 22 -22.18 -4.86 -6.01
C THR A 22 -20.97 -4.82 -5.06
N PRO A 23 -20.82 -3.78 -4.22
CA PRO A 23 -19.66 -3.66 -3.36
C PRO A 23 -19.55 -4.94 -2.52
N PRO A 24 -18.34 -5.49 -2.35
CA PRO A 24 -18.16 -6.71 -1.56
C PRO A 24 -18.73 -6.46 -0.16
N SER A 25 -19.75 -7.24 0.21
CA SER A 25 -20.62 -7.05 1.36
C SER A 25 -19.95 -7.27 2.73
N SER A 26 -18.63 -7.18 2.82
CA SER A 26 -17.88 -7.54 4.04
C SER A 26 -16.53 -6.86 4.21
N ARG A 27 -16.17 -5.83 3.43
CA ARG A 27 -15.02 -5.00 3.81
C ARG A 27 -15.44 -4.11 4.97
N SER A 28 -14.89 -4.35 6.16
CA SER A 28 -15.04 -3.45 7.29
C SER A 28 -14.50 -2.08 6.90
N PHE A 29 -15.42 -1.13 6.70
CA PHE A 29 -15.11 0.25 6.35
C PHE A 29 -14.17 0.86 7.40
N ILE A 30 -13.04 1.39 6.96
CA ILE A 30 -12.09 2.12 7.81
C ILE A 30 -12.48 3.59 7.77
N ASP A 31 -12.94 4.14 8.89
CA ASP A 31 -13.22 5.57 9.00
C ASP A 31 -11.95 6.33 9.35
N PHE A 32 -11.25 6.84 8.33
CA PHE A 32 -9.99 7.58 8.51
C PHE A 32 -10.15 8.90 9.29
N ASN A 33 -11.36 9.36 9.62
CA ASN A 33 -11.54 10.53 10.51
C ASN A 33 -11.42 10.16 11.99
N THR A 34 -11.79 8.93 12.36
CA THR A 34 -11.83 8.47 13.75
C THR A 34 -10.91 7.29 14.03
N GLN A 35 -10.38 6.67 12.98
CA GLN A 35 -9.55 5.49 13.03
C GLN A 35 -8.23 5.67 12.27
N ARG A 36 -7.24 4.92 12.72
CA ARG A 36 -5.98 4.67 12.01
C ARG A 36 -5.79 3.18 11.82
N VAL A 37 -4.89 2.83 10.92
CA VAL A 37 -4.51 1.44 10.70
C VAL A 37 -3.18 1.17 11.38
N CYS A 38 -3.12 0.11 12.19
CA CYS A 38 -1.89 -0.28 12.84
C CYS A 38 -0.87 -0.82 11.81
N PRO A 39 0.35 -0.24 11.71
CA PRO A 39 1.32 -0.64 10.71
C PRO A 39 1.98 -2.01 10.94
N SER A 40 1.81 -2.63 12.12
CA SER A 40 2.34 -3.98 12.36
C SER A 40 1.33 -5.10 12.05
N CYS A 41 0.03 -4.86 12.29
CA CYS A 41 -1.01 -5.90 12.16
C CYS A 41 -2.14 -5.57 11.17
N GLY A 42 -2.15 -4.37 10.58
CA GLY A 42 -3.15 -3.94 9.61
C GLY A 42 -4.55 -3.74 10.18
N LYS A 43 -4.76 -3.81 11.50
CA LYS A 43 -6.09 -3.62 12.10
C LYS A 43 -6.43 -2.14 12.27
N ALA A 44 -7.67 -1.79 11.93
CA ALA A 44 -8.24 -0.49 12.23
C ALA A 44 -8.46 -0.33 13.74
N ILE A 45 -8.06 0.82 14.27
CA ILE A 45 -8.19 1.18 15.69
C ILE A 45 -8.54 2.66 15.82
N LYS A 46 -9.12 3.07 16.94
CA LYS A 46 -9.41 4.49 17.20
C LYS A 46 -8.11 5.30 17.25
N ILE A 47 -8.09 6.49 16.64
CA ILE A 47 -6.92 7.39 16.69
C ILE A 47 -6.54 7.80 18.12
N THR A 48 -7.51 7.80 19.03
CA THR A 48 -7.30 8.14 20.45
C THR A 48 -6.52 7.08 21.23
N TYR A 49 -6.24 5.92 20.65
CA TYR A 49 -5.54 4.82 21.35
C TYR A 49 -4.06 4.85 21.05
N ASN A 50 -3.23 5.08 22.08
CA ASN A 50 -1.76 5.11 21.92
C ASN A 50 -1.14 3.72 21.72
N PHE A 51 -1.88 2.63 21.91
CA PHE A 51 -1.40 1.27 21.69
C PHE A 51 -2.36 0.49 20.81
N CYS A 52 -1.81 -0.41 19.99
CA CYS A 52 -2.63 -1.36 19.25
C CYS A 52 -3.13 -2.46 20.20
N LYS A 53 -4.43 -2.48 20.48
CA LYS A 53 -5.05 -3.53 21.32
C LYS A 53 -4.93 -4.95 20.76
N PHE A 54 -4.51 -5.12 19.51
CA PHE A 54 -4.43 -6.42 18.83
C PHE A 54 -3.02 -7.02 18.84
N CYS A 55 -1.99 -6.19 18.71
CA CYS A 55 -0.59 -6.65 18.64
C CYS A 55 0.33 -6.00 19.68
N GLY A 56 -0.18 -5.10 20.52
CA GLY A 56 0.57 -4.46 21.61
C GLY A 56 1.53 -3.35 21.18
N VAL A 57 1.67 -3.09 19.87
CA VAL A 57 2.58 -2.06 19.35
C VAL A 57 2.20 -0.67 19.85
N ASP A 58 3.20 0.10 20.29
CA ASP A 58 3.08 1.53 20.61
C ASP A 58 2.93 2.35 19.32
N LEU A 59 1.93 3.21 19.32
CA LEU A 59 1.52 4.05 18.20
C LEU A 59 1.61 5.54 18.53
N SER A 60 2.14 5.90 19.70
CA SER A 60 2.33 7.28 20.15
C SER A 60 3.17 8.10 19.17
N SER A 61 4.14 7.46 18.51
CA SER A 61 5.04 8.08 17.52
C SER A 61 4.61 7.83 16.06
N ILE A 62 3.44 7.25 15.83
CA ILE A 62 2.92 6.97 14.49
C ILE A 62 1.77 7.92 14.21
N GLU A 63 2.03 8.91 13.37
CA GLU A 63 1.01 9.87 12.96
C GLU A 63 -0.08 9.17 12.13
N PRO A 64 -1.37 9.34 12.48
CA PRO A 64 -2.46 8.88 11.65
C PRO A 64 -2.52 9.70 10.36
N ILE A 65 -3.15 9.15 9.32
CA ILE A 65 -3.60 9.94 8.17
C ILE A 65 -4.66 10.91 8.70
N GLY A 66 -4.26 12.15 8.96
CA GLY A 66 -5.07 13.17 9.61
C GLY A 66 -5.73 14.13 8.64
N ASN A 67 -6.51 15.08 9.18
CA ASN A 67 -7.25 16.08 8.40
C ASN A 67 -6.38 17.11 7.69
N SER A 68 -5.11 17.27 8.07
CA SER A 68 -4.19 18.20 7.42
C SER A 68 -3.67 17.69 6.07
N ASP A 69 -3.89 16.41 5.75
CA ASP A 69 -3.58 15.84 4.45
C ASP A 69 -4.81 15.15 3.86
N GLU A 70 -5.69 15.98 3.32
CA GLU A 70 -6.92 15.53 2.67
C GLU A 70 -6.61 14.66 1.45
N ILE A 71 -5.51 14.89 0.73
CA ILE A 71 -5.17 14.13 -0.48
C ILE A 71 -4.82 12.69 -0.11
N SER A 72 -3.88 12.48 0.82
CA SER A 72 -3.53 11.13 1.28
C SER A 72 -4.73 10.44 1.92
N LYS A 73 -5.60 11.18 2.62
CA LYS A 73 -6.82 10.62 3.20
C LYS A 73 -7.78 10.11 2.13
N GLN A 74 -8.04 10.91 1.10
CA GLN A 74 -8.92 10.49 0.00
C GLN A 74 -8.33 9.31 -0.77
N LEU A 75 -7.03 9.33 -1.07
CA LEU A 75 -6.37 8.20 -1.72
C LEU A 75 -6.41 6.94 -0.85
N ALA A 76 -6.20 7.04 0.46
CA ALA A 76 -6.33 5.92 1.38
C ALA A 76 -7.75 5.33 1.42
N ILE A 77 -8.77 6.19 1.36
CA ILE A 77 -10.18 5.76 1.25
C ILE A 77 -10.38 5.01 -0.08
N THR A 78 -9.95 5.58 -1.19
CA THR A 78 -10.05 4.96 -2.53
C THR A 78 -9.34 3.62 -2.56
N ALA A 79 -8.08 3.56 -2.11
CA ALA A 79 -7.28 2.35 -2.03
C ALA A 79 -7.92 1.25 -1.17
N ALA A 80 -8.68 1.61 -0.12
CA ALA A 80 -9.32 0.64 0.77
C ALA A 80 -10.72 0.19 0.33
N THR A 81 -11.44 1.03 -0.43
CA THR A 81 -12.89 0.87 -0.61
C THR A 81 -13.34 0.74 -2.06
N ASP A 82 -12.56 1.22 -3.04
CA ASP A 82 -12.99 1.20 -4.43
C ASP A 82 -13.25 -0.25 -4.90
N PRO A 83 -14.38 -0.51 -5.57
CA PRO A 83 -14.69 -1.86 -6.04
C PRO A 83 -13.71 -2.36 -7.10
N ASP A 84 -13.11 -1.48 -7.90
CA ASP A 84 -12.20 -1.84 -8.98
C ASP A 84 -10.76 -2.03 -8.42
N PRO A 85 -10.16 -3.22 -8.53
CA PRO A 85 -8.77 -3.45 -8.10
C PRO A 85 -7.75 -2.57 -8.85
N GLY A 86 -8.01 -2.21 -10.11
CA GLY A 86 -7.18 -1.30 -10.87
C GLY A 86 -7.14 0.09 -10.26
N VAL A 87 -8.29 0.62 -9.86
CA VAL A 87 -8.38 1.92 -9.17
C VAL A 87 -7.72 1.86 -7.79
N ARG A 88 -7.93 0.78 -7.03
CA ARG A 88 -7.24 0.60 -5.74
C ARG A 88 -5.72 0.57 -5.90
N LYS A 89 -5.22 -0.13 -6.92
CA LYS A 89 -3.79 -0.21 -7.23
C LYS A 89 -3.22 1.16 -7.58
N GLU A 90 -3.89 1.92 -8.45
CA GLU A 90 -3.47 3.27 -8.82
C GLU A 90 -3.42 4.20 -7.60
N ALA A 91 -4.40 4.09 -6.70
CA ALA A 91 -4.41 4.85 -5.45
C ALA A 91 -3.25 4.45 -4.52
N ILE A 92 -2.83 3.18 -4.50
CA ILE A 92 -1.64 2.73 -3.77
C ILE A 92 -0.36 3.32 -4.35
N ASP A 93 -0.19 3.23 -5.67
CA ASP A 93 0.97 3.78 -6.40
C ASP A 93 1.09 5.29 -6.12
N THR A 94 -0.02 6.02 -6.29
CA THR A 94 -0.07 7.46 -5.99
C THR A 94 0.24 7.76 -4.52
N LEU A 95 -0.23 6.94 -3.56
CA LEU A 95 0.13 7.08 -2.15
C LEU A 95 1.64 6.89 -1.92
N GLY A 96 2.21 5.92 -2.63
CA GLY A 96 3.63 5.59 -2.63
C GLY A 96 4.54 6.76 -3.00
N GLU A 97 4.15 7.51 -4.03
CA GLU A 97 4.89 8.69 -4.51
C GLU A 97 5.09 9.77 -3.43
N PHE A 98 4.16 9.89 -2.47
CA PHE A 98 4.33 10.83 -1.35
C PHE A 98 5.44 10.38 -0.38
N GLY A 99 5.76 9.08 -0.33
CA GLY A 99 6.87 8.53 0.47
C GLY A 99 6.69 8.70 1.99
N GLU A 100 5.47 8.94 2.45
CA GLU A 100 5.21 9.34 3.83
C GLU A 100 4.99 8.15 4.77
N LYS A 101 5.59 8.17 5.97
CA LYS A 101 5.42 7.08 6.94
C LYS A 101 3.97 6.91 7.43
N LYS A 102 3.12 7.93 7.31
CA LYS A 102 1.72 7.87 7.74
C LYS A 102 0.87 6.88 6.91
N ILE A 103 1.30 6.51 5.70
CA ILE A 103 0.58 5.54 4.86
C ILE A 103 0.90 4.07 5.18
N LEU A 104 1.91 3.81 6.02
CA LEU A 104 2.35 2.45 6.41
C LEU A 104 1.20 1.57 6.87
N GLY A 105 0.29 2.13 7.66
CA GLY A 105 -0.87 1.42 8.15
C GLY A 105 -1.74 0.91 7.00
N VAL A 106 -2.09 1.78 6.05
CA VAL A 106 -2.98 1.45 4.93
C VAL A 106 -2.36 0.40 4.04
N LEU A 107 -1.09 0.55 3.66
CA LEU A 107 -0.39 -0.47 2.86
C LEU A 107 -0.32 -1.82 3.58
N THR A 108 -0.10 -1.81 4.90
CA THR A 108 -0.13 -3.04 5.72
C THR A 108 -1.51 -3.70 5.68
N TYR A 109 -2.59 -2.92 5.79
CA TYR A 109 -3.93 -3.48 5.69
C TYR A 109 -4.20 -4.07 4.31
N LEU A 110 -3.81 -3.40 3.23
CA LEU A 110 -4.04 -3.85 1.86
C LEU A 110 -3.26 -5.12 1.56
N LEU A 111 -1.96 -5.16 1.91
CA LEU A 111 -1.14 -6.36 1.78
C LEU A 111 -1.70 -7.57 2.53
N LEU A 112 -2.35 -7.38 3.68
CA LEU A 112 -2.84 -8.49 4.50
C LEU A 112 -4.28 -8.91 4.22
N ASN A 113 -5.10 -8.05 3.58
CA ASN A 113 -6.55 -8.26 3.51
C ASN A 113 -7.17 -8.01 2.13
N ASP A 114 -6.46 -7.41 1.16
CA ASP A 114 -7.07 -7.20 -0.15
C ASP A 114 -7.26 -8.55 -0.88
N PRO A 115 -8.46 -8.84 -1.41
CA PRO A 115 -8.72 -10.06 -2.16
C PRO A 115 -7.94 -10.15 -3.48
N ASP A 116 -7.56 -9.01 -4.07
CA ASP A 116 -6.84 -9.00 -5.35
C ASP A 116 -5.33 -9.09 -5.13
N GLU A 117 -4.70 -10.10 -5.72
CA GLU A 117 -3.26 -10.34 -5.59
C GLU A 117 -2.40 -9.22 -6.18
N ASN A 118 -2.88 -8.48 -7.19
CA ASN A 118 -2.14 -7.36 -7.76
C ASN A 118 -2.14 -6.16 -6.82
N VAL A 119 -3.26 -5.92 -6.13
CA VAL A 119 -3.35 -4.89 -5.09
C VAL A 119 -2.43 -5.24 -3.91
N ARG A 120 -2.42 -6.50 -3.47
CA ARG A 120 -1.49 -6.97 -2.43
C ARG A 120 -0.03 -6.83 -2.86
N LYS A 121 0.28 -7.24 -4.09
CA LYS A 121 1.61 -7.13 -4.69
C LYS A 121 2.06 -5.66 -4.73
N GLU A 122 1.22 -4.74 -5.15
CA GLU A 122 1.55 -3.31 -5.15
C GLU A 122 1.82 -2.76 -3.75
N ALA A 123 0.97 -3.11 -2.78
CA ALA A 123 1.19 -2.72 -1.40
C ALA A 123 2.53 -3.24 -0.84
N ALA A 124 2.95 -4.46 -1.23
CA ALA A 124 4.25 -5.02 -0.85
C ALA A 124 5.42 -4.22 -1.46
N ASP A 125 5.29 -3.79 -2.71
CA ASP A 125 6.31 -3.01 -3.39
C ASP A 125 6.55 -1.67 -2.67
N GLU A 126 5.47 -0.93 -2.44
CA GLU A 126 5.49 0.36 -1.73
C GLU A 126 6.00 0.26 -0.30
N LEU A 127 5.62 -0.79 0.42
CA LEU A 127 6.17 -1.05 1.76
C LEU A 127 7.69 -1.21 1.73
N GLY A 128 8.23 -1.81 0.67
CA GLY A 128 9.67 -1.91 0.43
C GLY A 128 10.34 -0.54 0.28
N ASP A 129 9.69 0.37 -0.45
CA ASP A 129 10.22 1.72 -0.74
C ASP A 129 10.10 2.69 0.44
N LEU A 130 9.24 2.43 1.42
CA LEU A 130 9.18 3.21 2.65
C LEU A 130 10.34 2.94 3.63
N HIS A 131 11.02 1.78 3.52
CA HIS A 131 12.17 1.43 4.36
C HIS A 131 11.92 1.51 5.88
N HIS A 132 10.69 1.27 6.32
CA HIS A 132 10.31 1.35 7.72
C HIS A 132 10.49 0.00 8.44
N PRO A 133 10.83 -0.03 9.75
CA PRO A 133 10.91 -1.27 10.53
C PRO A 133 9.64 -2.14 10.42
N TYR A 134 8.45 -1.53 10.54
CA TYR A 134 7.18 -2.25 10.35
C TYR A 134 6.98 -2.80 8.93
N SER A 135 7.56 -2.18 7.90
CA SER A 135 7.55 -2.74 6.54
C SER A 135 8.26 -4.09 6.50
N MET A 136 9.41 -4.22 7.18
CA MET A 136 10.13 -5.51 7.22
C MET A 136 9.28 -6.61 7.85
N GLU A 137 8.60 -6.32 8.97
CA GLU A 137 7.76 -7.29 9.67
C GLU A 137 6.59 -7.78 8.80
N VAL A 138 5.88 -6.86 8.14
CA VAL A 138 4.72 -7.23 7.31
C VAL A 138 5.16 -7.93 6.02
N LEU A 139 6.24 -7.49 5.38
CA LEU A 139 6.78 -8.16 4.20
C LEU A 139 7.26 -9.58 4.53
N ALA A 140 7.83 -9.80 5.71
CA ALA A 140 8.18 -11.14 6.18
C ALA A 140 6.93 -12.04 6.35
N LYS A 141 5.78 -11.49 6.74
CA LYS A 141 4.51 -12.24 6.76
C LYS A 141 4.03 -12.57 5.34
N ALA A 142 4.17 -11.63 4.40
CA ALA A 142 3.78 -11.81 3.00
C ALA A 142 4.61 -12.84 2.22
N LEU A 143 5.76 -13.29 2.76
CA LEU A 143 6.47 -14.47 2.25
C LEU A 143 5.63 -15.76 2.28
N LYS A 144 4.53 -15.76 3.04
CA LYS A 144 3.56 -16.87 3.13
C LYS A 144 2.25 -16.58 2.41
N ASP A 145 2.16 -15.50 1.63
CA ASP A 145 0.97 -15.20 0.84
C ASP A 145 0.63 -16.37 -0.10
N GLU A 146 -0.65 -16.60 -0.34
CA GLU A 146 -1.14 -17.63 -1.27
C GLU A 146 -0.62 -17.42 -2.69
N SER A 147 -0.49 -16.16 -3.11
CA SER A 147 -0.10 -15.78 -4.45
C SER A 147 1.42 -15.81 -4.63
N PRO A 148 1.95 -16.53 -5.64
CA PRO A 148 3.37 -16.52 -5.95
C PRO A 148 3.92 -15.13 -6.31
N ILE A 149 3.10 -14.26 -6.93
CA ILE A 149 3.56 -12.91 -7.32
C ILE A 149 3.73 -12.02 -6.09
N VAL A 150 2.84 -12.12 -5.09
CA VAL A 150 2.96 -11.38 -3.84
C VAL A 150 4.16 -11.87 -3.03
N ARG A 151 4.40 -13.19 -2.97
CA ARG A 151 5.60 -13.74 -2.30
C ARG A 151 6.89 -13.23 -2.95
N LYS A 152 6.93 -13.17 -4.29
CA LYS A 152 8.09 -12.63 -5.03
C LYS A 152 8.31 -11.16 -4.68
N GLU A 153 7.24 -10.36 -4.68
CA GLU A 153 7.34 -8.93 -4.37
C GLU A 153 7.78 -8.69 -2.93
N ALA A 154 7.28 -9.49 -1.98
CA ALA A 154 7.73 -9.43 -0.59
C ALA A 154 9.25 -9.68 -0.45
N ILE A 155 9.82 -10.58 -1.25
CA ILE A 155 11.28 -10.81 -1.29
C ILE A 155 12.00 -9.58 -1.84
N GLU A 156 11.51 -8.97 -2.92
CA GLU A 156 12.12 -7.77 -3.50
C GLU A 156 12.03 -6.57 -2.56
N GLY A 157 10.87 -6.33 -1.93
CA GLY A 157 10.70 -5.32 -0.88
C GLY A 157 11.70 -5.50 0.27
N LEU A 158 11.87 -6.73 0.79
CA LEU A 158 12.87 -7.00 1.83
C LEU A 158 14.32 -6.73 1.36
N LYS A 159 14.64 -7.01 0.08
CA LYS A 159 15.95 -6.68 -0.49
C LYS A 159 16.16 -5.16 -0.62
N LYS A 160 15.14 -4.41 -1.05
CA LYS A 160 15.16 -2.94 -1.12
C LYS A 160 15.52 -2.36 0.24
N ILE A 161 14.80 -2.80 1.29
CA ILE A 161 15.07 -2.37 2.67
C ILE A 161 16.51 -2.65 3.08
N LYS A 162 16.99 -3.88 2.88
CA LYS A 162 18.36 -4.28 3.25
C LYS A 162 19.44 -3.49 2.51
N ARG A 163 19.22 -3.14 1.23
CA ARG A 163 20.18 -2.36 0.44
C ARG A 163 20.37 -0.95 1.00
N LYS A 164 19.29 -0.26 1.40
CA LYS A 164 19.38 1.08 2.00
C LYS A 164 19.98 1.07 3.40
N THR A 165 19.76 0.02 4.18
CA THR A 165 20.36 -0.11 5.53
C THR A 165 21.85 -0.44 5.52
N LYS A 166 22.39 -0.92 4.39
CA LYS A 166 23.84 -1.01 4.22
C LYS A 166 24.35 0.42 4.08
N PRO A 167 25.31 0.89 4.90
CA PRO A 167 25.97 2.15 4.62
C PRO A 167 26.53 2.04 3.20
N GLU A 168 26.07 2.93 2.34
CA GLU A 168 26.69 3.19 1.05
C GLU A 168 28.20 3.27 1.29
N LYS A 169 28.96 2.41 0.61
CA LYS A 169 30.38 2.21 0.90
C LYS A 169 31.06 3.58 0.99
N LEU A 170 31.76 3.85 2.11
CA LEU A 170 32.80 4.88 2.15
C LEU A 170 33.62 4.72 0.87
N ASP A 171 33.55 5.71 0.00
CA ASP A 171 34.54 5.91 -1.03
C ASP A 171 35.89 5.94 -0.31
N LYS A 172 36.64 4.84 -0.39
CA LYS A 172 38.03 4.83 0.02
C LYS A 172 38.73 5.69 -1.02
N GLY A 173 38.69 7.00 -0.78
CA GLY A 173 39.42 7.99 -1.55
C GLY A 173 40.82 7.44 -1.76
N LYS A 174 41.19 7.29 -3.04
CA LYS A 174 42.54 6.92 -3.44
C LYS A 174 43.53 7.74 -2.60
N PRO A 175 44.60 7.12 -2.05
CA PRO A 175 45.63 7.89 -1.37
C PRO A 175 46.13 8.96 -2.35
N LYS A 176 46.00 10.24 -1.97
CA LYS A 176 46.64 11.33 -2.69
C LYS A 176 48.13 11.03 -2.67
N GLU A 177 48.73 10.85 -3.85
CA GLU A 177 50.18 10.87 -4.01
C GLU A 177 50.68 12.17 -3.38
N ARG A 178 51.62 12.05 -2.43
CA ARG A 178 52.37 13.21 -1.95
C ARG A 178 53.20 13.66 -3.14
N VAL A 179 52.92 14.86 -3.63
CA VAL A 179 53.87 15.57 -4.46
C VAL A 179 54.88 16.15 -3.49
N ASP A 180 56.01 15.48 -3.35
CA ASP A 180 57.18 16.07 -2.73
C ASP A 180 57.64 17.20 -3.66
N HIS A 181 57.38 18.44 -3.25
CA HIS A 181 58.02 19.60 -3.88
C HIS A 181 59.37 19.78 -3.18
N GLU A 182 60.41 19.26 -3.82
CA GLU A 182 61.79 19.71 -3.61
C GLU A 182 62.02 21.02 -4.37
N GLU A 183 62.75 21.91 -3.69
CA GLU A 183 63.33 23.22 -4.07
C GLU A 183 62.43 24.47 -4.09
#